data_AF-A0A7W8KTS8-F1
#
_entry.id   AF-A0A7W8KTS8-F1
#
_cell.length_a   1.000
_cell.length_b   1.000
_cell.length_c   1.000
_cell.angle_alpha   90.00
_cell.angle_beta   90.00
_cell.angle_gamma   90.00
#
_symmetry.space_group_name_H-M   'P 1'
#
loop_
_entity.id
_entity.type
_entity.pdbx_description
1 polymer ?
#
loop_
_entity_poly.entity_id
_entity_poly.type
_entity_poly.pdbx_seq_one_letter_code
_entity_poly.pdbx_strand_id
1 'polypeptide(L)'
;MAMNKGRLESFSDGVISVSLTLMLYQIQLPAEFTWHGLRMEAPHFLGYVLSFIYVGIYWNNHHHLFQVVGGINGKIMWANLNLLFWLTMIPIATTWAGKSDLLALPTALYALVLFMCAASYWALGRTIIAQEGNGSVLAHTLGRDLKGKLSLPVYVLAVGVSFCSSIAAFVILTAMAALWFVPDARIERYLREQADQRK
;
A
#
# COMPACT_ATOMS: atom_id res chain seq x y z
N MET A 1 17.08 -15.70 19.60
CA MET A 1 17.66 -14.33 19.56
C MET A 1 16.55 -13.41 19.07
N ALA A 2 15.97 -12.57 19.94
CA ALA A 2 14.98 -11.59 19.49
C ALA A 2 15.72 -10.57 18.61
N MET A 3 15.35 -10.49 17.33
CA MET A 3 15.98 -9.52 16.42
C MET A 3 15.47 -8.12 16.74
N ASN A 4 16.30 -7.10 16.47
CA ASN A 4 15.96 -5.72 16.78
C ASN A 4 14.86 -5.21 15.83
N LYS A 5 13.65 -5.07 16.37
CA LYS A 5 12.45 -4.49 15.74
C LYS A 5 12.74 -3.13 15.08
N GLY A 6 13.45 -2.24 15.77
CA GLY A 6 13.76 -0.91 15.25
C GLY A 6 14.61 -0.93 13.98
N ARG A 7 15.51 -1.92 13.83
CA ARG A 7 16.29 -2.05 12.58
C ARG A 7 15.41 -2.44 11.39
N LEU A 8 14.39 -3.27 11.60
CA LEU A 8 13.45 -3.67 10.55
C LEU A 8 12.59 -2.49 10.12
N GLU A 9 12.11 -1.70 11.08
CA GLU A 9 11.33 -0.48 10.82
C GLU A 9 12.17 0.53 10.02
N SER A 10 13.38 0.88 10.48
CA SER A 10 14.25 1.82 9.76
C SER A 10 14.62 1.35 8.36
N PHE A 11 14.83 0.04 8.16
CA PHE A 11 15.06 -0.51 6.82
C PHE A 11 13.82 -0.35 5.93
N SER A 12 12.63 -0.67 6.46
CA SER A 12 11.37 -0.57 5.73
C SER A 12 11.05 0.87 5.35
N ASP A 13 11.23 1.81 6.28
CA ASP A 13 11.07 3.26 6.03
C ASP A 13 12.03 3.76 4.95
N GLY A 14 13.28 3.29 4.96
CA GLY A 14 14.25 3.61 3.92
C GLY A 14 13.81 3.13 2.54
N VAL A 15 13.35 1.88 2.42
CA VAL A 15 12.86 1.32 1.15
C VAL A 15 11.61 2.06 0.65
N ILE A 16 10.66 2.34 1.54
CA ILE A 16 9.43 3.05 1.18
C ILE A 16 9.74 4.50 0.74
N SER A 17 10.64 5.18 1.45
CA SER A 17 11.07 6.55 1.09
C SER A 17 11.71 6.60 -0.29
N VAL A 18 12.57 5.62 -0.63
CA VAL A 18 13.14 5.50 -1.97
C VAL A 18 12.06 5.22 -3.03
N SER A 19 11.05 4.40 -2.73
CA SER A 19 9.93 4.17 -3.66
C SER A 19 9.16 5.47 -3.94
N LEU A 20 8.87 6.27 -2.91
CA LEU A 20 8.20 7.58 -3.05
C LEU A 20 8.96 8.55 -3.95
N THR A 21 10.29 8.65 -3.78
CA THR A 21 11.12 9.54 -4.59
C THR A 21 11.31 9.03 -6.01
N LEU A 22 11.42 7.72 -6.21
CA LEU A 22 11.50 7.11 -7.54
C LEU A 22 10.21 7.27 -8.34
N MET A 23 9.04 7.36 -7.70
CA MET A 23 7.80 7.73 -8.38
C MET A 23 7.85 9.15 -8.92
N LEU A 24 8.28 10.11 -8.08
CA LEU A 24 8.41 11.52 -8.50
C LEU A 24 9.41 11.66 -9.65
N TYR A 25 10.53 10.93 -9.59
CA TYR A 25 11.55 10.93 -10.64
C TYR A 25 11.02 10.45 -12.01
N GLN A 26 9.99 9.61 -12.04
CA GLN A 26 9.43 9.07 -13.27
C GLN A 26 8.36 9.93 -13.92
N ILE A 27 7.94 11.03 -13.28
CA ILE A 27 6.98 11.98 -13.87
C ILE A 27 7.63 12.63 -15.08
N GLN A 28 6.94 12.55 -16.22
CA GLN A 28 7.36 13.24 -17.44
C GLN A 28 6.80 14.66 -17.44
N LEU A 29 7.64 15.62 -17.81
CA LEU A 29 7.19 16.99 -18.05
C LEU A 29 6.59 17.07 -19.46
N PRO A 30 5.53 17.88 -19.67
CA PRO A 30 4.94 18.04 -20.98
C PRO A 30 5.98 18.59 -21.97
N ALA A 31 6.01 18.04 -23.18
CA ALA A 31 6.92 18.50 -24.23
C ALA A 31 6.63 19.95 -24.64
N GLU A 32 5.36 20.35 -24.56
CA GLU A 32 4.94 21.73 -24.78
C GLU A 32 4.90 22.51 -23.46
N PHE A 33 5.55 23.67 -23.44
CA PHE A 33 5.52 24.62 -22.33
C PHE A 33 4.25 25.49 -22.36
N THR A 34 3.08 24.87 -22.53
CA THR A 34 1.78 25.55 -22.63
C THR A 34 0.76 24.96 -21.66
N TRP A 35 -0.30 25.71 -21.35
CA TRP A 35 -1.44 25.19 -20.58
C TRP A 35 -2.09 23.97 -21.23
N HIS A 36 -2.06 23.90 -22.57
CA HIS A 36 -2.56 22.76 -23.32
C HIS A 36 -1.70 21.51 -23.07
N GLY A 37 -0.37 21.63 -23.20
CA GLY A 37 0.57 20.54 -22.89
C GLY A 37 0.40 20.01 -21.47
N LEU A 38 0.27 20.90 -20.48
CA LEU A 38 0.03 20.50 -19.08
C LEU A 38 -1.29 19.73 -18.90
N ARG A 39 -2.35 20.15 -19.61
CA ARG A 39 -3.64 19.45 -19.56
C ARG A 39 -3.58 18.06 -20.18
N MET A 40 -2.79 17.89 -21.24
CA MET A 40 -2.58 16.59 -21.88
C MET A 40 -1.86 15.60 -20.95
N GLU A 41 -0.93 16.09 -20.12
CA GLU A 41 -0.16 15.26 -19.19
C GLU A 41 -0.91 14.96 -17.87
N ALA A 42 -2.05 15.63 -17.62
CA ALA A 42 -2.80 15.51 -16.37
C ALA A 42 -3.17 14.07 -15.98
N PRO A 43 -3.58 13.15 -16.90
CA PRO A 43 -3.87 11.76 -16.55
C PRO A 43 -2.65 11.02 -15.98
N HIS A 44 -1.45 11.26 -16.52
CA HIS A 44 -0.21 10.67 -16.03
C HIS A 44 0.11 11.16 -14.61
N PHE A 45 -0.04 12.47 -14.39
CA PHE A 45 0.14 13.08 -13.07
C PHE A 45 -0.88 12.56 -12.05
N LEU A 46 -2.15 12.36 -12.43
CA LEU A 46 -3.17 11.78 -11.56
C LEU A 46 -2.85 10.33 -11.19
N GLY A 47 -2.34 9.53 -12.14
CA GLY A 47 -1.84 8.17 -11.85
C GLY A 47 -0.70 8.18 -10.82
N TYR A 48 0.24 9.12 -10.96
CA TYR A 48 1.28 9.34 -9.95
C TYR A 48 0.70 9.68 -8.58
N VAL A 49 -0.21 10.66 -8.48
CA VAL A 49 -0.82 11.07 -7.21
C VAL A 49 -1.54 9.90 -6.54
N LEU A 50 -2.30 9.11 -7.32
CA LEU A 50 -2.98 7.91 -6.82
C LEU A 50 -1.98 6.91 -6.24
N SER A 51 -0.87 6.64 -6.94
CA SER A 51 0.17 5.73 -6.46
C SER A 51 0.92 6.27 -5.24
N PHE A 52 1.17 7.58 -5.18
CA PHE A 52 1.73 8.23 -4.00
C PHE A 52 0.83 8.01 -2.78
N ILE A 53 -0.49 8.21 -2.94
CA ILE A 53 -1.48 7.95 -1.89
C ILE A 53 -1.42 6.49 -1.45
N TYR A 54 -1.35 5.53 -2.38
CA TYR A 54 -1.24 4.12 -2.03
C TYR A 54 0.00 3.79 -1.20
N VAL A 55 1.17 4.24 -1.64
CA VAL A 55 2.42 4.01 -0.90
C VAL A 55 2.35 4.66 0.50
N GLY A 56 1.80 5.87 0.59
CA GLY A 56 1.57 6.55 1.87
C GLY A 56 0.62 5.81 2.81
N ILE A 57 -0.48 5.24 2.28
CA ILE A 57 -1.40 4.38 3.05
C ILE A 57 -0.66 3.16 3.60
N TYR A 58 0.13 2.47 2.76
CA TYR A 58 0.91 1.31 3.22
C TYR A 58 1.96 1.69 4.25
N TRP A 59 2.64 2.82 4.08
CA TRP A 59 3.59 3.33 5.06
C TRP A 59 2.92 3.59 6.41
N ASN A 60 1.80 4.31 6.41
CA ASN A 60 1.07 4.62 7.64
C ASN A 60 0.59 3.35 8.36
N ASN A 61 -0.01 2.43 7.60
CA ASN A 61 -0.48 1.14 8.13
C ASN A 61 0.68 0.27 8.64
N HIS A 62 1.81 0.24 7.93
CA HIS A 62 3.01 -0.49 8.34
C HIS A 62 3.60 0.08 9.63
N HIS A 63 3.69 1.40 9.74
CA HIS A 63 4.17 2.07 10.95
C HIS A 63 3.29 1.71 12.16
N HIS A 64 1.97 1.84 12.03
CA HIS A 64 1.03 1.45 13.08
C HIS A 64 1.08 -0.04 13.41
N LEU A 65 1.21 -0.90 12.40
CA LEU A 65 1.34 -2.35 12.57
C LEU A 65 2.54 -2.66 13.45
N PHE A 66 3.73 -2.15 13.10
CA PHE A 66 4.93 -2.47 13.84
C PHE A 66 4.96 -1.82 15.22
N GLN A 67 4.33 -0.67 15.46
CA GLN A 67 4.24 -0.08 16.81
C GLN A 67 3.68 -1.07 17.86
N VAL A 68 2.68 -1.88 17.50
CA VAL A 68 2.01 -2.81 18.42
C VAL A 68 2.62 -4.22 18.46
N VAL A 69 3.57 -4.55 17.57
CA VAL A 69 4.28 -5.84 17.60
C VAL A 69 5.26 -5.90 18.77
N GLY A 70 5.15 -6.93 19.61
CA GLY A 70 6.01 -7.20 20.76
C GLY A 70 7.36 -7.83 20.41
N GLY A 71 7.47 -8.59 19.31
CA GLY A 71 8.75 -9.18 18.89
C GLY A 71 8.79 -9.68 17.44
N ILE A 72 9.97 -9.68 16.84
CA ILE A 72 10.18 -10.11 15.44
C ILE A 72 10.97 -11.42 15.34
N ASN A 73 10.64 -12.24 14.34
CA ASN A 73 11.36 -13.46 13.98
C ASN A 73 11.67 -13.51 12.47
N GLY A 74 12.40 -14.53 12.01
CA GLY A 74 12.78 -14.67 10.61
C GLY A 74 11.60 -14.79 9.64
N LYS A 75 10.47 -15.36 10.07
CA LYS A 75 9.26 -15.47 9.22
C LYS A 75 8.64 -14.09 8.98
N ILE A 76 8.55 -13.26 10.02
CA ILE A 76 8.09 -11.87 9.90
C ILE A 76 9.02 -11.09 8.97
N MET A 77 10.34 -11.29 9.05
CA MET A 77 11.29 -10.62 8.16
C MET A 77 11.04 -10.94 6.68
N TRP A 78 10.84 -12.22 6.35
CA TRP A 78 10.55 -12.63 4.96
C TRP A 78 9.20 -12.10 4.48
N ALA A 79 8.17 -12.14 5.33
CA ALA A 79 6.87 -11.57 5.00
C ALA A 79 6.94 -10.05 4.79
N ASN A 80 7.73 -9.35 5.61
CA ASN A 80 7.98 -7.92 5.45
C ASN A 80 8.73 -7.62 4.15
N LEU A 81 9.76 -8.40 3.82
CA LEU A 81 10.51 -8.23 2.57
C LEU A 81 9.63 -8.46 1.33
N ASN A 82 8.71 -9.43 1.40
CA ASN A 82 7.73 -9.67 0.35
C ASN A 82 6.80 -8.47 0.12
N LEU A 83 6.31 -7.83 1.20
CA LEU A 83 5.56 -6.57 1.10
C LEU A 83 6.42 -5.47 0.47
N LEU A 84 7.65 -5.26 0.97
CA LEU A 84 8.54 -4.23 0.45
C LEU A 84 8.85 -4.42 -1.04
N PHE A 85 9.03 -5.65 -1.50
CA PHE A 85 9.23 -5.97 -2.92
C PHE A 85 8.06 -5.46 -3.78
N TRP A 86 6.81 -5.71 -3.39
CA TRP A 86 5.68 -5.24 -4.17
C TRP A 86 5.50 -3.72 -4.10
N LEU A 87 5.82 -3.09 -2.96
CA LEU A 87 5.83 -1.64 -2.83
C LEU A 87 6.86 -0.96 -3.75
N THR A 88 8.01 -1.59 -4.00
CA THR A 88 9.00 -1.07 -4.97
C THR A 88 8.62 -1.31 -6.43
N MET A 89 7.62 -2.16 -6.71
CA MET A 89 7.09 -2.36 -8.07
C MET A 89 6.04 -1.31 -8.47
N ILE A 90 5.41 -0.63 -7.51
CA ILE A 90 4.41 0.42 -7.75
C ILE A 90 4.90 1.49 -8.73
N PRO A 91 6.13 2.07 -8.59
CA PRO A 91 6.60 3.11 -9.50
C PRO A 91 6.61 2.66 -10.97
N ILE A 92 7.15 1.47 -11.24
CA ILE A 92 7.25 0.92 -12.60
C ILE A 92 5.85 0.68 -13.17
N ALA A 93 4.96 0.06 -12.39
CA ALA A 93 3.60 -0.23 -12.82
C ALA A 93 2.78 1.04 -13.09
N THR A 94 2.97 2.07 -12.27
CA THR A 94 2.32 3.38 -12.43
C THR A 94 2.74 4.05 -13.73
N THR A 95 4.06 4.13 -13.97
CA THR A 95 4.61 4.74 -15.18
C THR A 95 4.18 3.98 -16.42
N TRP A 96 4.16 2.65 -16.37
CA TRP A 96 3.76 1.83 -17.51
C TRP A 96 2.27 1.97 -17.82
N ALA A 97 1.40 1.96 -16.81
CA ALA A 97 -0.03 2.21 -16.99
C ALA A 97 -0.29 3.61 -17.54
N GLY A 98 0.37 4.63 -16.99
CA GLY A 98 0.27 6.01 -17.44
C GLY A 98 0.66 6.15 -18.92
N LYS A 99 1.88 5.74 -19.30
CA LYS A 99 2.40 5.86 -20.68
C LYS A 99 1.61 5.12 -21.75
N SER A 100 0.76 4.20 -21.35
CA SER A 100 0.00 3.35 -22.25
C SER A 100 -1.38 3.88 -22.59
N ASP A 101 -1.73 5.13 -22.24
CA ASP A 101 -3.09 5.67 -22.36
C ASP A 101 -4.14 4.75 -21.72
N LEU A 102 -3.79 4.13 -20.58
CA LEU A 102 -4.62 3.16 -19.88
C LEU A 102 -5.02 1.96 -20.74
N LEU A 103 -4.11 1.39 -21.52
CA LEU A 103 -4.35 0.10 -22.17
C LEU A 103 -4.64 -0.99 -21.12
N ALA A 104 -5.38 -2.02 -21.55
CA ALA A 104 -5.89 -3.07 -20.68
C ALA A 104 -4.79 -3.80 -19.90
N LEU A 105 -3.73 -4.25 -20.57
CA LEU A 105 -2.65 -5.03 -19.96
C LEU A 105 -1.81 -4.21 -18.96
N PRO A 106 -1.38 -2.97 -19.27
CA PRO A 106 -0.72 -2.11 -18.29
C PRO A 106 -1.58 -1.77 -17.07
N THR A 107 -2.86 -1.51 -17.29
CA THR A 107 -3.81 -1.27 -16.20
C THR A 107 -4.00 -2.54 -15.34
N ALA A 108 -4.06 -3.71 -15.96
CA ALA A 108 -4.14 -5.00 -15.27
C ALA A 108 -2.91 -5.26 -14.40
N LEU A 109 -1.70 -4.99 -14.92
CA LEU A 109 -0.47 -5.14 -14.12
C LEU A 109 -0.40 -4.14 -12.97
N TYR A 110 -0.87 -2.90 -13.17
CA TYR A 110 -0.97 -1.93 -12.08
C TYR A 110 -1.92 -2.43 -10.97
N ALA A 111 -3.13 -2.87 -11.35
CA ALA A 111 -4.08 -3.46 -10.40
C ALA A 111 -3.50 -4.72 -9.72
N LEU A 112 -2.74 -5.54 -10.45
CA LEU A 112 -2.09 -6.75 -9.92
C LEU A 112 -1.01 -6.39 -8.89
N VAL A 113 -0.19 -5.38 -9.14
CA VAL A 113 0.83 -4.93 -8.17
C VAL A 113 0.15 -4.45 -6.89
N LEU A 114 -0.93 -3.68 -6.99
CA LEU A 114 -1.70 -3.23 -5.81
C LEU A 114 -2.37 -4.39 -5.07
N PHE A 115 -2.91 -5.37 -5.79
CA PHE A 115 -3.40 -6.63 -5.24
C PHE A 115 -2.30 -7.35 -4.45
N MET A 116 -1.12 -7.50 -5.05
CA MET A 116 0.00 -8.20 -4.43
C MET A 116 0.52 -7.44 -3.20
N CYS A 117 0.50 -6.11 -3.19
CA CYS A 117 0.78 -5.33 -1.98
C CYS A 117 -0.23 -5.67 -0.87
N ALA A 118 -1.53 -5.72 -1.20
CA ALA A 118 -2.59 -6.02 -0.23
C ALA A 118 -2.48 -7.45 0.31
N ALA A 119 -2.21 -8.42 -0.58
CA ALA A 119 -2.00 -9.83 -0.22
C ALA A 119 -0.76 -10.01 0.68
N SER A 120 0.34 -9.31 0.35
CA SER A 120 1.57 -9.36 1.14
C SER A 120 1.40 -8.72 2.52
N TYR A 121 0.68 -7.59 2.59
CA TYR A 121 0.34 -6.95 3.86
C TYR A 121 -0.54 -7.85 4.73
N TRP A 122 -1.55 -8.49 4.12
CA TRP A 122 -2.39 -9.46 4.82
C TRP A 122 -1.59 -10.67 5.34
N ALA A 123 -0.68 -11.22 4.52
CA ALA A 123 0.19 -12.32 4.90
C ALA A 123 1.15 -11.94 6.05
N LEU A 124 1.68 -10.72 6.03
CA LEU A 124 2.50 -10.18 7.11
C LEU A 124 1.71 -10.12 8.43
N GLY A 125 0.50 -9.53 8.41
CA GLY A 125 -0.37 -9.48 9.58
C GLY A 125 -0.70 -10.88 10.13
N ARG A 126 -0.98 -11.85 9.26
CA ARG A 126 -1.22 -13.25 9.65
C ARG A 126 0.01 -13.91 10.27
N THR A 127 1.20 -13.61 9.75
CA THR A 127 2.46 -14.14 10.28
C THR A 127 2.76 -13.60 11.68
N ILE A 128 2.46 -12.31 11.91
CA ILE A 128 2.58 -11.70 13.23
C ILE A 128 1.59 -12.31 14.22
N ILE A 129 0.30 -12.42 13.85
CA ILE A 129 -0.74 -13.04 14.69
C ILE A 129 -0.37 -14.49 15.06
N ALA A 130 0.16 -15.25 14.10
CA ALA A 130 0.59 -16.62 14.34
C ALA A 130 1.75 -16.72 15.34
N GLN A 131 2.59 -15.69 15.45
CA GLN A 131 3.68 -15.64 16.43
C GLN A 131 3.21 -15.16 17.80
N GLU A 132 2.42 -14.08 17.87
CA GLU A 132 2.00 -13.49 19.15
C GLU A 132 0.81 -14.20 19.79
N GLY A 133 0.09 -15.02 19.02
CA GLY A 133 -1.10 -15.74 19.45
C GLY A 133 -2.40 -14.96 19.22
N ASN A 134 -3.52 -15.67 19.28
CA ASN A 134 -4.86 -15.13 18.99
C ASN A 134 -5.38 -14.11 20.03
N GLY A 135 -4.72 -13.98 21.18
CA GLY A 135 -5.02 -12.95 22.18
C GLY A 135 -4.22 -11.65 22.02
N SER A 136 -3.39 -11.54 20.97
CA SER A 136 -2.62 -10.33 20.70
C SER A 136 -3.53 -9.15 20.33
N VAL A 137 -3.06 -7.94 20.61
CA VAL A 137 -3.72 -6.68 20.20
C VAL A 137 -4.02 -6.71 18.70
N LEU A 138 -3.08 -7.23 17.91
CA LEU A 138 -3.20 -7.37 16.48
C LEU A 138 -4.33 -8.32 16.07
N ALA A 139 -4.49 -9.45 16.74
CA ALA A 139 -5.56 -10.41 16.46
C ALA A 139 -6.94 -9.79 16.71
N HIS A 140 -7.08 -8.96 17.74
CA HIS A 140 -8.33 -8.28 18.06
C HIS A 140 -8.65 -7.12 17.10
N THR A 141 -7.64 -6.39 16.61
CA THR A 141 -7.82 -5.27 15.68
C THR A 141 -7.97 -5.72 14.23
N LEU A 142 -7.09 -6.60 13.72
CA LEU A 142 -7.14 -7.13 12.35
C LEU A 142 -8.16 -8.26 12.17
N GLY A 143 -8.51 -9.02 13.21
CA GLY A 143 -9.51 -10.09 13.11
C GLY A 143 -10.89 -9.57 12.64
N ARG A 144 -11.20 -8.33 13.03
CA ARG A 144 -12.39 -7.55 12.64
C ARG A 144 -12.13 -6.55 11.51
N ASP A 145 -11.00 -6.66 10.81
CA ASP A 145 -10.72 -5.79 9.67
C ASP A 145 -11.50 -6.26 8.44
N LEU A 146 -12.74 -5.77 8.34
CA LEU A 146 -13.57 -5.96 7.16
C LEU A 146 -12.99 -5.24 5.95
N LYS A 147 -12.30 -4.11 6.13
CA LYS A 147 -11.70 -3.32 5.04
C LYS A 147 -10.60 -4.13 4.35
N GLY A 148 -9.71 -4.76 5.12
CA GLY A 148 -8.64 -5.63 4.60
C GLY A 148 -9.13 -6.90 3.92
N LYS A 149 -10.22 -7.50 4.41
CA LYS A 149 -10.81 -8.69 3.77
C LYS A 149 -11.57 -8.34 2.49
N LEU A 150 -12.22 -7.18 2.44
CA LEU A 150 -12.96 -6.71 1.27
C LEU A 150 -12.02 -6.18 0.18
N SER A 151 -10.86 -5.63 0.53
CA SER A 151 -9.93 -5.06 -0.45
C SER A 151 -9.37 -6.12 -1.40
N LEU A 152 -9.03 -7.32 -0.92
CA LEU A 152 -8.51 -8.42 -1.75
C LEU A 152 -9.41 -8.78 -2.93
N PRO A 153 -10.70 -9.16 -2.75
CA PRO A 153 -11.57 -9.47 -3.87
C PRO A 153 -11.84 -8.26 -4.76
N VAL A 154 -11.87 -7.04 -4.21
CA VAL A 154 -12.05 -5.81 -5.00
C VAL A 154 -10.84 -5.57 -5.92
N TYR A 155 -9.62 -5.81 -5.47
CA TYR A 155 -8.44 -5.72 -6.34
C TYR A 155 -8.43 -6.82 -7.41
N VAL A 156 -8.82 -8.05 -7.09
CA VAL A 156 -8.97 -9.13 -8.09
C VAL A 156 -10.02 -8.73 -9.12
N LEU A 157 -11.13 -8.14 -8.69
CA LEU A 157 -12.15 -7.60 -9.59
C LEU A 157 -11.56 -6.49 -10.48
N ALA A 158 -10.76 -5.56 -9.94
CA ALA A 158 -10.12 -4.51 -10.73
C ALA A 158 -9.19 -5.08 -11.83
N VAL A 159 -8.44 -6.15 -11.53
CA VAL A 159 -7.62 -6.87 -12.51
C VAL A 159 -8.47 -7.53 -13.61
N GLY A 160 -9.61 -8.11 -13.26
CA GLY A 160 -10.52 -8.68 -14.26
C GLY A 160 -11.17 -7.59 -15.13
N VAL A 161 -11.66 -6.52 -14.48
CA VAL A 161 -12.35 -5.41 -15.13
C VAL A 161 -11.42 -4.63 -16.06
N SER A 162 -10.11 -4.56 -15.81
CA SER A 162 -9.18 -3.84 -16.69
C SER A 162 -9.11 -4.40 -18.11
N PHE A 163 -9.45 -5.68 -18.32
CA PHE A 163 -9.54 -6.26 -19.67
C PHE A 163 -10.80 -5.85 -20.43
N CYS A 164 -11.85 -5.41 -19.73
CA CYS A 164 -13.09 -4.93 -20.33
C CYS A 164 -13.13 -3.40 -20.41
N SER A 165 -12.66 -2.71 -19.37
CA SER A 165 -12.62 -1.26 -19.26
C SER A 165 -11.56 -0.83 -18.25
N SER A 166 -10.44 -0.31 -18.75
CA SER A 166 -9.38 0.25 -17.92
C SER A 166 -9.86 1.43 -17.06
N ILE A 167 -10.77 2.24 -17.59
CA ILE A 167 -11.37 3.37 -16.84
C ILE A 167 -12.14 2.84 -15.63
N ALA A 168 -12.98 1.81 -15.82
CA ALA A 168 -13.71 1.20 -14.71
C ALA A 168 -12.75 0.62 -13.66
N ALA A 169 -11.67 -0.04 -14.08
CA ALA A 169 -10.64 -0.51 -13.16
C ALA A 169 -9.99 0.64 -12.37
N PHE A 170 -9.60 1.74 -13.03
CA PHE A 170 -9.05 2.92 -12.36
C PHE A 170 -10.02 3.56 -11.37
N VAL A 171 -11.31 3.60 -11.69
CA VAL A 171 -12.35 4.09 -10.75
C VAL A 171 -12.43 3.19 -9.52
N ILE A 172 -12.40 1.87 -9.69
CA ILE A 172 -12.39 0.91 -8.57
C ILE A 172 -11.16 1.13 -7.68
N LEU A 173 -9.96 1.27 -8.28
CA LEU A 173 -8.72 1.53 -7.55
C LEU A 173 -8.80 2.87 -6.80
N THR A 174 -9.24 3.94 -7.46
CA THR A 174 -9.39 5.26 -6.83
C THR A 174 -10.36 5.22 -5.64
N ALA A 175 -11.49 4.51 -5.78
CA ALA A 175 -12.43 4.31 -4.69
C ALA A 175 -11.82 3.52 -3.51
N MET A 176 -10.98 2.52 -3.79
CA MET A 176 -10.23 1.81 -2.75
C MET A 176 -9.21 2.72 -2.05
N ALA A 177 -8.47 3.53 -2.78
CA ALA A 177 -7.55 4.49 -2.19
C ALA A 177 -8.30 5.46 -1.26
N ALA A 178 -9.44 6.01 -1.70
CA ALA A 178 -10.27 6.90 -0.88
C ALA A 178 -10.80 6.22 0.40
N LEU A 179 -11.24 4.96 0.31
CA LEU A 179 -11.72 4.19 1.46
C LEU A 179 -10.64 3.96 2.53
N TRP A 180 -9.38 3.80 2.08
CA TRP A 180 -8.22 3.59 2.94
C TRP A 180 -7.51 4.88 3.35
N PHE A 181 -7.75 5.98 2.66
CA PHE A 181 -7.16 7.29 2.98
C PHE A 181 -7.55 7.76 4.38
N VAL A 182 -8.76 7.43 4.83
CA VAL A 182 -9.18 7.64 6.22
C VAL A 182 -8.57 6.55 7.09
N PRO A 183 -7.56 6.86 7.94
CA PRO A 183 -6.88 5.87 8.75
C PRO A 183 -7.87 5.15 9.67
N ASP A 184 -7.61 3.88 9.96
CA ASP A 184 -8.45 3.14 10.89
C ASP A 184 -8.25 3.67 12.31
N ALA A 185 -9.15 4.56 12.75
CA ALA A 185 -9.13 5.21 14.06
C ALA A 185 -9.07 4.23 15.24
N ARG A 186 -9.30 2.93 15.00
CA ARG A 186 -9.20 1.87 16.00
C ARG A 186 -7.80 1.73 16.60
N ILE A 187 -6.74 1.81 15.80
CA ILE A 187 -5.37 1.64 16.30
C ILE A 187 -4.93 2.90 17.07
N GLU A 188 -5.23 4.09 16.56
CA GLU A 188 -4.95 5.35 17.26
C GLU A 188 -5.67 5.44 18.60
N ARG A 189 -6.94 4.99 18.67
CA ARG A 189 -7.70 4.99 19.92
C ARG A 189 -7.07 4.06 20.96
N TYR A 190 -6.63 2.87 20.55
CA TYR A 190 -5.93 1.93 21.43
C TYR A 190 -4.61 2.50 21.96
N LEU A 191 -3.81 3.14 21.09
CA LEU A 191 -2.54 3.76 21.49
C LEU A 191 -2.77 4.93 22.46
N ARG A 192 -3.80 5.74 22.26
CA ARG A 192 -4.19 6.81 23.21
C ARG A 192 -4.63 6.25 24.56
N GLU A 193 -5.47 5.22 24.57
CA GLU A 193 -5.94 4.58 25.81
C GLU A 193 -4.77 3.97 26.61
N GLN A 194 -3.77 3.36 25.96
CA GLN A 194 -2.57 2.88 26.66
C GLN A 194 -1.66 4.01 27.17
N ALA A 195 -1.55 5.12 26.43
CA ALA A 195 -0.75 6.26 26.86
C ALA A 195 -1.35 6.94 28.10
N ASP A 196 -2.68 7.00 28.18
CA ASP A 196 -3.39 7.55 29.35
C ASP A 196 -3.35 6.59 30.54
N GLN A 197 -3.33 5.28 30.35
CA GLN A 197 -3.15 4.30 31.43
C GLN A 197 -1.72 4.24 32.01
N ARG A 198 -0.73 4.81 31.30
CA ARG A 198 0.66 4.91 31.77
C ARG A 198 0.97 6.22 32.50
N LYS A 199 0.03 7.17 32.53
CA LYS A 199 0.11 8.40 33.32
C LYS A 199 -0.53 8.21 34.70
#